data_AF-A0A2Z6RNM2-F1
#
_entry.id   AF-A0A2Z6RNM2-F1
#
_cell.length_a   1.000
_cell.length_b   1.000
_cell.length_c   1.000
_cell.angle_alpha   90.00
_cell.angle_beta   90.00
_cell.angle_gamma   90.00
#
_symmetry.space_group_name_H-M   'P 1'
#
loop_
_entity.id
_entity.type
_entity.pdbx_description
1 polymer ?
#
loop_
_entity_poly.entity_id
_entity_poly.type
_entity_poly.pdbx_seq_one_letter_code
_entity_poly.pdbx_strand_id
1 'polypeptide(L)' 'FGKSGNTILDKFIEKRYLKWIPYNQFKNVEYLDKGGFGIIYKGVWLKSGEKKEVALKCLNNLNESNLNENLDGFLNE' A
#
# COMPACT_ATOMS: atom_id res chain seq x y z
N PHE A 1 -8.31 10.03 -7.52
CA PHE A 1 -7.64 8.81 -7.04
C PHE A 1 -8.33 7.62 -7.70
N GLY A 2 -7.58 6.57 -8.05
CA GLY A 2 -8.10 5.47 -8.86
C GLY A 2 -8.81 4.39 -8.01
N LYS A 3 -9.25 3.32 -8.68
CA LYS A 3 -9.62 2.05 -8.05
C LYS A 3 -8.48 1.04 -8.20
N SER A 4 -8.40 0.08 -7.30
CA SER A 4 -7.41 -1.00 -7.35
C SER A 4 -7.75 -2.06 -8.40
N GLY A 5 -9.04 -2.18 -8.76
CA GLY A 5 -9.54 -3.27 -9.60
C GLY A 5 -9.90 -4.53 -8.80
N ASN A 6 -9.69 -4.53 -7.49
CA ASN A 6 -10.17 -5.57 -6.57
C ASN A 6 -11.34 -5.03 -5.74
N THR A 7 -12.52 -5.65 -5.87
CA THR A 7 -13.75 -5.19 -5.21
C THR A 7 -13.68 -5.19 -3.69
N ILE A 8 -12.98 -6.16 -3.09
CA ILE A 8 -12.84 -6.26 -1.63
C ILE A 8 -11.96 -5.11 -1.13
N LEU A 9 -10.81 -4.92 -1.79
CA LEU A 9 -9.88 -3.84 -1.46
C LEU A 9 -10.48 -2.46 -1.67
N ASP A 10 -11.23 -2.25 -2.76
CA ASP A 10 -11.88 -0.98 -3.05
C ASP A 10 -12.91 -0.62 -1.97
N LYS A 11 -13.73 -1.59 -1.53
CA LYS A 11 -14.67 -1.41 -0.41
C LYS A 11 -13.96 -1.08 0.89
N PHE A 12 -12.83 -1.73 1.18
CA PHE A 12 -12.02 -1.45 2.36
C PHE A 12 -11.48 -0.01 2.34
N ILE A 13 -10.88 0.39 1.21
CA ILE A 13 -10.32 1.74 1.01
C ILE A 13 -11.42 2.80 1.19
N GLU A 14 -12.60 2.58 0.61
CA GLU A 14 -13.75 3.47 0.75
C GLU A 14 -14.22 3.55 2.21
N LYS A 15 -14.43 2.41 2.88
CA LYS A 15 -14.86 2.34 4.29
C LYS A 15 -13.89 3.05 5.24
N ARG A 16 -12.59 3.03 4.93
CA ARG A 16 -11.54 3.65 5.75
C ARG A 16 -11.14 5.05 5.29
N TYR A 17 -11.83 5.63 4.30
CA TYR A 17 -11.53 6.94 3.70
C TYR A 17 -10.08 7.08 3.21
N LEU A 18 -9.51 5.97 2.72
CA LEU A 18 -8.16 5.92 2.18
C LEU A 18 -8.13 6.29 0.70
N LYS A 19 -6.93 6.55 0.18
CA LYS A 19 -6.71 6.86 -1.23
C LYS A 19 -5.85 5.79 -1.87
N TRP A 20 -6.38 5.16 -2.92
CA TRP A 20 -5.59 4.28 -3.78
C TRP A 20 -4.65 5.09 -4.68
N ILE A 21 -3.38 4.69 -4.70
CA ILE A 21 -2.33 5.25 -5.56
C ILE A 21 -1.81 4.11 -6.46
N PRO A 22 -1.96 4.22 -7.79
CA PRO A 22 -1.42 3.23 -8.72
C PRO A 22 0.09 3.07 -8.56
N TYR A 23 0.56 1.81 -8.56
CA TYR A 23 1.98 1.48 -8.35
C TYR A 23 2.92 2.15 -9.37
N ASN A 24 2.44 2.37 -10.61
CA ASN A 24 3.22 3.00 -11.67
C ASN A 24 3.60 4.48 -11.41
N GLN A 25 3.02 5.12 -10.38
CA GLN A 25 3.39 6.47 -9.93
C GLN A 25 4.64 6.49 -9.04
N PHE A 26 5.12 5.33 -8.61
CA PHE A 26 6.35 5.21 -7.84
C PHE A 26 7.54 4.89 -8.75
N LYS A 27 8.68 5.50 -8.48
CA LYS A 27 9.96 5.30 -9.17
C LYS A 27 11.07 5.01 -8.17
N ASN A 28 12.17 4.45 -8.67
CA ASN A 28 13.35 4.11 -7.88
C ASN A 28 12.96 3.31 -6.62
N VAL A 29 12.13 2.29 -6.82
CA VAL A 29 11.68 1.42 -5.73
C VAL A 29 12.79 0.44 -5.42
N GLU A 30 13.40 0.59 -4.26
CA GLU A 30 14.57 -0.16 -3.81
C GLU A 30 14.24 -0.85 -2.48
N TYR A 31 14.73 -2.07 -2.30
CA TYR A 31 14.58 -2.80 -1.05
C TYR A 31 15.26 -2.03 0.09
N LEU A 32 14.57 -1.89 1.23
CA LEU A 32 15.11 -1.25 2.42
C LEU A 32 15.36 -2.27 3.53
N ASP A 33 14.33 -3.03 3.93
CA ASP A 33 14.43 -3.99 5.02
C ASP A 33 13.29 -5.03 5.01
N LYS A 34 13.41 -6.11 5.78
CA LYS A 34 12.35 -7.10 6.00
C LYS A 34 12.17 -7.36 7.50
N GLY A 35 10.96 -7.09 8.00
CA GLY A 35 10.55 -7.43 9.36
C GLY A 35 9.55 -8.59 9.41
N GLY A 36 9.06 -8.91 10.60
CA GLY A 36 8.04 -9.96 10.80
C GLY A 36 6.73 -9.70 10.04
N PHE A 37 6.34 -8.42 9.93
CA PHE A 37 5.05 -8.00 9.35
C PHE A 37 5.10 -7.69 7.84
N GLY A 38 6.28 -7.72 7.21
CA GLY A 38 6.38 -7.38 5.80
C GLY A 38 7.77 -6.99 5.33
N ILE A 39 7.84 -6.61 4.06
CA ILE A 39 9.03 -6.05 3.43
C ILE A 39 8.82 -4.55 3.26
N ILE A 40 9.84 -3.75 3.57
CA ILE A 40 9.84 -2.31 3.35
C ILE A 40 10.74 -2.01 2.15
N TYR A 41 10.24 -1.17 1.26
CA TYR A 41 10.99 -0.59 0.16
C TYR A 41 11.05 0.93 0.34
N LYS A 42 12.13 1.56 -0.07
CA LYS A 42 12.20 3.01 -0.27
C LYS A 42 11.81 3.31 -1.72
N GLY A 43 11.12 4.41 -1.97
CA GLY A 43 10.80 4.85 -3.33
C GLY A 43 10.50 6.33 -3.41
N VAL A 44 10.30 6.80 -4.64
CA VAL A 44 9.91 8.17 -4.95
C VAL A 44 8.51 8.17 -5.55
N TRP A 45 7.56 8.82 -4.89
CA TRP A 45 6.23 9.06 -5.45
C TRP A 45 6.25 10.32 -6.32
N LEU A 46 5.84 10.17 -7.58
CA LEU A 46 5.69 11.28 -8.53
C LEU A 46 4.26 11.80 -8.50
N LYS A 47 4.04 12.96 -7.87
CA LYS A 47 2.72 13.59 -7.78
C LYS A 47 2.77 14.98 -8.40
N SER A 48 2.11 15.15 -9.54
CA SER A 48 1.93 16.46 -10.18
C SER A 48 3.22 17.26 -10.39
N GLY A 49 4.33 16.59 -10.71
CA GLY A 49 5.65 17.21 -10.90
C GLY A 49 6.51 17.29 -9.64
N GLU A 50 5.95 17.00 -8.46
CA GLU A 50 6.71 16.89 -7.21
C GLU A 50 7.21 15.47 -6.99
N LYS A 51 8.44 15.36 -6.48
CA LYS A 51 9.06 14.11 -6.05
C LYS A 51 9.01 14.03 -4.54
N LYS A 52 8.36 13.00 -4.01
CA LYS A 52 8.32 12.74 -2.56
C LYS A 52 8.96 11.40 -2.25
N GLU A 53 9.97 11.40 -1.38
CA GLU A 53 10.48 10.14 -0.83
C GLU A 53 9.42 9.50 0.07
N VAL A 54 9.19 8.21 -0.12
CA VAL A 54 8.18 7.42 0.60
C VAL A 54 8.74 6.05 0.98
N ALA A 55 8.21 5.49 2.06
CA ALA A 55 8.38 4.08 2.38
C ALA A 55 7.15 3.30 1.86
N LEU A 56 7.39 2.22 1.13
CA LEU A 56 6.38 1.29 0.65
C LEU A 56 6.47 0.01 1.48
N LYS A 57 5.45 -0.25 2.30
CA LYS A 57 5.37 -1.47 3.12
C LYS A 57 4.50 -2.51 2.41
N CYS A 58 5.11 -3.62 2.04
CA CYS A 58 4.44 -4.80 1.49
C CYS A 58 4.17 -5.78 2.62
N LEU A 59 2.89 -5.97 2.98
CA LEU A 59 2.50 -6.86 4.06
C LEU A 59 2.65 -8.33 3.64
N ASN A 60 3.15 -9.16 4.56
CA ASN A 60 3.21 -10.61 4.35
C ASN A 60 1.78 -11.20 4.42
N ASN A 61 1.55 -12.34 3.75
CA ASN A 61 0.34 -13.17 3.91
C ASN A 61 -1.01 -12.50 3.57
N LEU A 62 -1.05 -11.50 2.68
CA LEU A 62 -2.32 -11.02 2.13
C LEU A 62 -2.85 -12.03 1.11
N ASN A 63 -3.98 -12.65 1.42
CA ASN A 63 -4.80 -13.39 0.47
C ASN A 63 -6.23 -12.81 0.47
N GLU A 64 -7.02 -13.13 -0.54
CA GLU A 64 -8.39 -12.58 -0.64
C GLU A 64 -9.28 -12.95 0.56
N SER A 65 -9.02 -14.09 1.21
CA SER A 65 -9.82 -14.55 2.34
C SER A 65 -9.48 -13.88 3.68
N ASN A 66 -8.29 -13.29 3.84
CA ASN A 66 -7.85 -12.64 5.08
C ASN A 66 -7.51 -11.14 4.91
N LEU A 67 -7.77 -10.59 3.72
CA LEU A 67 -7.38 -9.22 3.35
C LEU A 67 -7.92 -8.17 4.34
N ASN A 68 -9.20 -8.26 4.72
CA ASN A 68 -9.82 -7.28 5.61
C ASN A 68 -9.24 -7.33 7.03
N GLU A 69 -9.04 -8.53 7.59
CA GLU A 69 -8.54 -8.72 8.96
C GLU A 69 -7.09 -8.25 9.08
N ASN A 70 -6.24 -8.61 8.12
CA ASN A 70 -4.84 -8.18 8.10
C ASN A 70 -4.70 -6.66 7.91
N LEU A 71 -5.53 -6.05 7.05
CA LEU A 71 -5.51 -4.60 6.86
C LEU A 71 -6.11 -3.86 8.06
N ASP A 72 -7.14 -4.40 8.70
CA ASP A 72 -7.69 -3.82 9.93
C ASP A 72 -6.68 -3.91 11.08
N GLY A 73 -5.97 -5.03 11.25
CA GLY A 73 -4.89 -5.14 12.23
C GLY A 73 -3.81 -4.09 12.00
N PHE A 74 -3.39 -3.91 10.75
CA PHE A 74 -2.35 -2.94 10.38
C PHE A 74 -2.73 -1.47 10.66
N LEU A 75 -4.00 -1.09 10.52
CA LEU A 75 -4.44 0.30 10.72
C LEU A 75 -4.75 0.65 12.18
N ASN A 76 -4.94 -0.34 13.04
CA ASN A 76 -5.32 -0.15 14.44
C ASN A 76 -4.14 -0.36 15.43
N GLU A 77 -2.94 -0.65 14.94
CA GLU A 77 -1.68 -0.51 15.69
C GLU A 77 -1.24 0.96 15.75
#